data_AF-A0A5J5NFF0-F1
#
_entry.id   AF-A0A5J5NFF0-F1
#
_cell.length_a   1.000
_cell.length_b   1.000
_cell.length_c   1.000
_cell.angle_alpha   90.00
_cell.angle_beta   90.00
_cell.angle_gamma   90.00
#
_symmetry.space_group_name_H-M   'P 1'
#
loop_
_entity.id
_entity.type
_entity.pdbx_description
1 polymer ?
#
loop_
_entity_poly.entity_id
_entity_poly.type
_entity_poly.pdbx_seq_one_letter_code
_entity_poly.pdbx_strand_id
1 'polypeptide(L)'
;FSVFLAPKGIIEEIHTKMSRMWWNNNDKARGWAMMAWEKMCYPKGMGGIGFRDLQLFNLALLGRQVWRLMTHTDTLCFKVLSAKYFPNGDVFSYKQGDKPSFTWTSIAKAVDALKDGFLWQVGDGNTIDIRKDHW
;
A
#
# COMPACT_ATOMS: atom_id res chain seq x y z
N PHE A 1 -8.45 3.36 6.55
CA PHE A 1 -7.51 2.36 6.03
C PHE A 1 -6.53 2.88 4.95
N SER A 2 -6.35 4.19 4.73
CA SER A 2 -5.46 4.67 3.65
C SER A 2 -4.07 5.12 4.10
N VAL A 3 -3.85 5.34 5.40
CA VAL A 3 -2.59 5.85 5.97
C VAL A 3 -1.95 4.91 6.99
N PHE A 4 -2.58 3.76 7.23
CA PHE A 4 -2.11 2.72 8.14
C PHE A 4 -2.07 1.38 7.43
N LEU A 5 -1.04 0.59 7.73
CA LEU A 5 -0.95 -0.79 7.27
C LEU A 5 -1.86 -1.66 8.15
N ALA A 6 -2.87 -2.24 7.52
CA ALA A 6 -3.84 -3.07 8.23
C ALA A 6 -3.17 -4.37 8.72
N PRO A 7 -3.39 -4.79 9.98
CA PRO A 7 -2.89 -6.06 10.47
C PRO A 7 -3.47 -7.24 9.67
N LYS A 8 -2.63 -8.22 9.32
CA LYS A 8 -3.04 -9.39 8.52
C LYS A 8 -4.23 -10.13 9.10
N GLY A 9 -4.26 -10.36 10.43
CA GLY A 9 -5.38 -11.05 11.09
C GLY A 9 -6.72 -10.32 10.91
N ILE A 10 -6.73 -8.99 10.88
CA ILE A 10 -7.95 -8.22 10.62
C ILE A 10 -8.39 -8.39 9.16
N ILE A 11 -7.44 -8.39 8.23
CA ILE A 11 -7.73 -8.62 6.81
C ILE A 11 -8.28 -10.04 6.61
N GLU A 12 -7.68 -11.06 7.24
CA GLU A 12 -8.15 -12.45 7.20
C GLU A 12 -9.55 -12.62 7.80
N GLU A 13 -9.86 -11.90 8.88
CA GLU A 13 -11.21 -11.88 9.45
C GLU A 13 -12.23 -11.27 8.48
N ILE A 14 -11.86 -10.16 7.82
CA ILE A 14 -12.70 -9.52 6.79
C ILE A 14 -12.89 -10.48 5.60
N HIS A 15 -11.82 -11.09 5.09
CA HIS A 15 -11.88 -12.08 4.01
C HIS A 15 -12.79 -13.26 4.38
N THR A 16 -12.72 -13.74 5.62
CA THR A 16 -13.59 -14.82 6.12
C THR A 16 -15.06 -14.39 6.12
N LYS A 17 -15.37 -13.18 6.60
CA LYS A 17 -16.73 -12.63 6.60
C LYS A 17 -17.26 -12.42 5.19
N MET A 18 -16.45 -11.86 4.29
CA MET A 18 -16.83 -11.66 2.88
C MET A 18 -17.02 -13.00 2.16
N SER A 19 -16.14 -13.98 2.37
CA SER A 19 -16.27 -15.32 1.79
C SER A 19 -17.54 -16.02 2.27
N ARG A 20 -17.84 -15.96 3.58
CA ARG A 20 -19.09 -16.50 4.15
C ARG A 20 -20.31 -15.84 3.53
N MET A 21 -20.33 -14.50 3.46
CA MET A 21 -21.44 -13.77 2.84
C MET A 21 -21.62 -14.15 1.36
N TRP A 22 -20.52 -14.34 0.63
CA TRP A 22 -20.57 -14.67 -0.80
C TRP A 22 -21.09 -16.08 -1.06
N TRP A 23 -20.64 -17.07 -0.29
CA TRP A 23 -21.02 -18.47 -0.48
C TRP A 23 -22.28 -18.89 0.28
N ASN A 24 -22.69 -18.14 1.31
CA ASN A 24 -23.82 -18.48 2.16
C ASN A 24 -24.85 -17.34 2.15
N ASN A 25 -26.05 -17.62 1.63
CA ASN A 25 -27.20 -16.72 1.72
C ASN A 25 -27.92 -16.77 3.09
N ASN A 26 -27.48 -17.61 4.03
CA ASN A 26 -28.15 -17.81 5.32
C ASN A 26 -27.13 -17.93 6.46
N ASP A 27 -27.24 -17.05 7.47
CA ASP A 27 -26.32 -16.99 8.63
C ASP A 27 -26.24 -18.28 9.46
N LYS A 28 -27.24 -19.16 9.35
CA LYS A 28 -27.35 -20.42 10.11
C LYS A 28 -26.85 -21.65 9.35
N ALA A 29 -26.57 -21.55 8.05
CA ALA A 29 -26.12 -22.67 7.25
C ALA A 29 -24.59 -22.64 7.12
N ARG A 30 -23.93 -23.75 7.43
CA ARG A 30 -22.50 -23.96 7.13
C ARG A 30 -22.38 -24.27 5.64
N GLY A 31 -22.49 -23.24 4.79
CA GLY A 31 -22.27 -23.43 3.36
C GLY A 31 -20.78 -23.61 3.05
N TRP A 32 -20.52 -24.23 1.90
CA TRP A 32 -19.22 -24.66 1.45
C TRP A 32 -18.59 -23.59 0.56
N ALA A 33 -17.40 -23.08 0.92
CA ALA A 33 -16.65 -22.21 0.04
C ALA A 33 -16.11 -23.02 -1.14
N MET A 34 -16.68 -22.83 -2.34
CA MET A 34 -16.26 -23.57 -3.54
C MET A 34 -14.89 -23.13 -4.06
N MET A 35 -14.40 -21.96 -3.62
CA MET A 35 -13.13 -21.39 -4.03
C MET A 35 -12.46 -20.67 -2.85
N ALA A 36 -11.14 -20.82 -2.73
CA ALA A 36 -10.34 -20.07 -1.76
C ALA A 36 -10.40 -18.56 -2.07
N TRP A 37 -10.43 -17.73 -1.04
CA TRP A 37 -10.55 -16.27 -1.19
C TRP A 37 -9.45 -15.67 -2.08
N GLU A 38 -8.20 -16.14 -1.93
CA GLU A 38 -7.07 -15.71 -2.76
C GLU A 38 -7.33 -15.94 -4.26
N LYS A 39 -7.91 -17.09 -4.63
CA LYS A 39 -8.28 -17.38 -6.03
C LYS A 39 -9.44 -16.52 -6.52
N MET A 40 -10.37 -16.15 -5.64
CA MET A 40 -11.45 -15.22 -6.00
C MET A 40 -10.90 -13.84 -6.38
N CYS A 41 -9.77 -13.44 -5.80
CA CYS A 41 -9.11 -12.17 -6.11
C CYS A 41 -8.40 -12.13 -7.46
N TYR A 42 -8.19 -13.27 -8.11
CA TYR A 42 -7.58 -13.26 -9.44
C TYR A 42 -8.51 -12.63 -10.49
N PRO A 43 -7.94 -12.03 -11.55
CA PRO A 43 -8.72 -11.56 -12.69
C PRO A 43 -9.56 -12.68 -13.29
N LYS A 44 -10.71 -12.33 -13.89
CA LYS A 44 -11.60 -13.30 -14.55
C LYS A 44 -10.89 -14.13 -15.62
N GLY A 45 -9.98 -13.51 -16.37
CA GLY A 45 -9.15 -14.20 -17.38
C GLY A 45 -8.16 -15.22 -16.82
N MET A 46 -7.93 -15.22 -15.49
CA MET A 46 -7.06 -16.18 -14.79
C MET A 46 -7.86 -17.15 -13.91
N GLY A 47 -9.17 -17.29 -14.15
CA GLY A 47 -10.04 -18.22 -13.41
C GLY A 47 -10.50 -17.72 -12.03
N GLY A 48 -10.28 -16.44 -11.71
CA GLY A 48 -10.84 -15.80 -10.53
C GLY A 48 -12.14 -15.05 -10.80
N ILE A 49 -12.62 -14.30 -9.80
CA ILE A 49 -13.87 -13.52 -9.87
C ILE A 49 -13.58 -12.02 -10.03
N GLY A 50 -12.33 -11.60 -9.79
CA GLY A 50 -11.89 -10.21 -9.86
C GLY A 50 -12.13 -9.43 -8.57
N PHE A 51 -12.21 -10.11 -7.43
CA PHE A 51 -12.23 -9.44 -6.14
C PHE A 51 -10.91 -8.76 -5.84
N ARG A 52 -10.96 -7.71 -5.03
CA ARG A 52 -9.75 -6.98 -4.67
C ARG A 52 -9.07 -7.65 -3.50
N ASP A 53 -7.79 -7.97 -3.63
CA ASP A 53 -6.95 -8.34 -2.50
C ASP A 53 -6.80 -7.11 -1.57
N LEU A 54 -7.35 -7.21 -0.36
CA LEU A 54 -7.37 -6.08 0.59
C LEU A 54 -5.97 -5.73 1.09
N GLN A 55 -5.06 -6.70 1.17
CA GLN A 55 -3.69 -6.47 1.62
C GLN A 55 -2.92 -5.69 0.54
N LEU A 56 -2.98 -6.14 -0.71
CA LEU A 56 -2.37 -5.43 -1.83
C LEU A 56 -3.01 -4.06 -2.03
N PHE A 57 -4.32 -3.95 -1.85
CA PHE A 57 -5.01 -2.67 -1.95
C PHE A 57 -4.61 -1.70 -0.85
N ASN A 58 -4.49 -2.15 0.39
CA ASN A 58 -4.02 -1.31 1.49
C ASN A 58 -2.58 -0.84 1.26
N LEU A 59 -1.70 -1.71 0.75
CA LEU A 59 -0.35 -1.34 0.36
C LEU A 59 -0.35 -0.29 -0.76
N ALA A 60 -1.20 -0.44 -1.78
CA ALA A 60 -1.35 0.54 -2.85
C ALA A 60 -1.86 1.91 -2.35
N LEU A 61 -2.79 1.92 -1.39
CA LEU A 61 -3.26 3.17 -0.77
C LEU A 61 -2.16 3.89 0.02
N LEU A 62 -1.27 3.13 0.67
CA LEU A 62 -0.08 3.67 1.31
C LEU A 62 0.93 4.18 0.28
N GLY A 63 1.13 3.44 -0.82
CA GLY A 63 1.93 3.90 -1.96
C GLY A 63 1.45 5.24 -2.51
N ARG A 64 0.14 5.47 -2.57
CA ARG A 64 -0.41 6.79 -2.93
C ARG A 64 0.01 7.89 -1.95
N GLN A 65 0.20 7.59 -0.67
CA GLN A 65 0.74 8.56 0.29
C GLN A 65 2.22 8.83 0.06
N VAL A 66 3.01 7.78 -0.24
CA VAL A 66 4.43 7.92 -0.63
C VAL A 66 4.54 8.85 -1.85
N TRP A 67 3.75 8.59 -2.89
CA TRP A 67 3.68 9.44 -4.07
C TRP A 67 3.39 10.91 -3.74
N ARG A 68 2.39 11.16 -2.87
CA ARG A 68 2.06 12.52 -2.42
C ARG A 68 3.20 13.20 -1.68
N LEU A 69 3.97 12.46 -0.88
CA LEU A 69 5.15 13.01 -0.20
C LEU A 69 6.27 13.34 -1.17
N MET A 70 6.35 12.65 -2.31
CA MET A 70 7.32 12.98 -3.37
C MET A 70 6.87 14.19 -4.19
N THR A 71 5.58 14.29 -4.52
CA THR A 71 5.10 15.31 -5.47
C THR A 71 4.63 16.61 -4.83
N HIS A 72 4.12 16.59 -3.58
CA HIS A 72 3.47 17.76 -2.95
C HIS A 72 4.24 18.22 -1.70
N THR A 73 5.37 18.89 -1.93
CA THR A 73 6.32 19.32 -0.88
C THR A 73 5.88 20.58 -0.12
N ASP A 74 4.87 21.29 -0.62
CA ASP A 74 4.30 22.50 -0.02
C ASP A 74 3.37 22.20 1.17
N THR A 75 2.88 20.96 1.25
CA THR A 75 1.91 20.53 2.27
C THR A 75 2.49 20.49 3.69
N LEU A 76 1.64 20.75 4.69
CA LEU A 76 2.03 20.62 6.09
C LEU A 76 2.47 19.18 6.43
N CYS A 77 1.79 18.19 5.84
CA CYS A 77 2.12 16.77 6.01
C CYS A 77 3.57 16.49 5.57
N PHE A 78 3.97 16.98 4.39
CA PHE A 78 5.34 16.88 3.94
C PHE A 78 6.30 17.56 4.91
N LYS A 79 6.07 18.84 5.25
CA LYS A 79 6.97 19.62 6.11
C LYS A 79 7.21 18.98 7.47
N VAL A 80 6.18 18.41 8.08
CA VAL A 80 6.28 17.73 9.39
C VAL A 80 6.99 16.39 9.27
N LEU A 81 6.65 15.58 8.25
CA LEU A 81 7.26 14.26 8.09
C LEU A 81 8.70 14.33 7.59
N SER A 82 9.01 15.23 6.66
CA SER A 82 10.37 15.42 6.14
C SER A 82 11.31 15.88 7.23
N ALA A 83 10.93 16.90 8.01
CA ALA A 83 11.74 17.39 9.13
C ALA A 83 12.09 16.28 10.15
N LYS A 84 11.17 15.33 10.36
CA LYS A 84 11.36 14.26 11.34
C LYS A 84 12.06 13.01 10.79
N TYR A 85 11.70 12.58 9.58
CA TYR A 85 12.06 11.26 9.06
C TYR A 85 12.98 11.30 7.85
N PHE A 86 12.89 12.32 6.99
CA PHE A 86 13.70 12.44 5.78
C PHE A 86 14.09 13.91 5.52
N PRO A 87 15.00 14.48 6.35
CA PRO A 87 15.29 15.91 6.31
C PRO A 87 15.96 16.37 5.02
N ASN A 88 16.53 15.44 4.24
CA ASN A 88 17.14 15.71 2.94
C ASN A 88 16.08 15.86 1.82
N GLY A 89 14.79 15.70 2.13
CA GLY A 89 13.68 15.78 1.18
C GLY A 89 13.40 14.48 0.41
N ASP A 90 14.34 13.54 0.39
CA ASP A 90 14.16 12.24 -0.25
C ASP A 90 13.49 11.22 0.68
N VAL A 91 12.26 10.85 0.32
CA VAL A 91 11.43 9.88 1.07
C VAL A 91 12.06 8.48 1.06
N PHE A 92 12.82 8.10 0.03
CA PHE A 92 13.45 6.77 -0.06
C PHE A 92 14.72 6.63 0.77
N SER A 93 15.30 7.77 1.19
CA SER A 93 16.49 7.86 2.03
C SER A 93 16.15 8.32 3.45
N TYR A 94 15.06 7.79 4.01
CA TYR A 94 14.61 8.15 5.34
C TYR A 94 15.49 7.55 6.45
N LYS A 95 15.50 8.20 7.62
CA LYS A 95 16.20 7.74 8.83
C LYS A 95 15.25 6.93 9.71
N GLN A 96 15.67 5.74 10.10
CA GLN A 96 14.96 4.92 11.09
C GLN A 96 15.22 5.50 12.49
N GLY A 97 14.21 6.15 13.08
CA GLY A 97 14.27 6.62 14.46
C GLY A 97 13.96 5.51 15.47
N ASP A 98 14.28 5.74 16.74
CA ASP A 98 14.15 4.75 17.82
C ASP A 98 12.68 4.40 18.15
N LYS A 99 11.74 5.32 17.85
CA LYS A 99 10.29 5.16 18.07
C LYS A 99 9.49 5.90 16.99
N PRO A 100 9.39 5.36 15.76
CA PRO A 100 8.57 5.97 14.71
C PRO A 100 7.08 5.89 15.08
N SER A 101 6.29 6.85 14.58
CA SER A 101 4.84 6.78 14.74
C SER A 101 4.29 5.61 13.93
N PHE A 102 3.17 5.03 14.36
CA PHE A 102 2.55 3.91 13.64
C PHE A 102 2.20 4.27 12.18
N THR A 103 1.78 5.51 11.94
CA THR A 103 1.56 6.06 10.59
C THR A 103 2.84 6.02 9.77
N TRP A 104 3.95 6.52 10.32
CA TRP A 104 5.23 6.52 9.59
C TRP A 104 5.72 5.11 9.33
N THR A 105 5.66 4.21 10.31
CA THR A 105 6.03 2.80 10.12
C THR A 105 5.22 2.14 9.02
N SER A 106 3.95 2.49 8.88
CA SER A 106 3.09 1.99 7.81
C SER A 106 3.51 2.52 6.44
N ILE A 107 3.80 3.83 6.35
CA ILE A 107 4.26 4.48 5.12
C ILE A 107 5.64 3.95 4.73
N ALA A 108 6.58 3.85 5.66
CA ALA A 108 7.93 3.32 5.46
C ALA A 108 7.90 1.90 4.87
N LYS A 109 7.04 1.01 5.38
CA LYS A 109 6.85 -0.32 4.78
C LYS A 109 6.38 -0.26 3.33
N ALA A 110 5.57 0.73 2.96
CA ALA A 110 5.15 0.93 1.57
C ALA A 110 6.27 1.55 0.73
N VAL A 111 7.10 2.44 1.29
CA VAL A 111 8.32 2.94 0.66
C VAL A 111 9.21 1.76 0.29
N ASP A 112 9.52 0.89 1.25
CA ASP A 112 10.38 -0.29 1.05
C ASP A 112 9.79 -1.25 0.01
N ALA A 113 8.48 -1.53 0.07
CA ALA A 113 7.83 -2.49 -0.82
C ALA A 113 7.64 -1.97 -2.26
N LEU A 114 7.62 -0.66 -2.47
CA LEU A 114 7.31 -0.04 -3.77
C LEU A 114 8.50 0.74 -4.34
N LYS A 115 9.65 0.77 -3.67
CA LYS A 115 10.84 1.52 -4.09
C LYS A 115 11.23 1.24 -5.54
N ASP A 116 11.18 -0.03 -5.95
CA ASP A 116 11.54 -0.44 -7.31
C ASP A 116 10.45 -0.13 -8.35
N GLY A 117 9.23 0.14 -7.91
CA GLY A 117 8.10 0.49 -8.77
C GLY A 117 7.90 1.99 -8.98
N PHE A 118 8.55 2.84 -8.18
CA PHE A 118 8.56 4.29 -8.37
C PHE A 118 9.71 4.67 -9.31
N LEU A 119 9.35 4.90 -10.58
CA LEU A 119 10.29 5.30 -11.62
C LEU A 119 10.06 6.76 -12.02
N TRP A 120 11.14 7.44 -12.37
CA TRP A 120 11.05 8.76 -12.98
C TRP A 120 10.51 8.67 -14.40
N GLN A 121 9.39 9.35 -14.66
CA GLN A 121 8.96 9.59 -16.03
C GLN A 121 9.74 10.79 -16.58
N VAL A 122 10.60 10.54 -17.56
CA VAL A 122 11.44 11.59 -18.17
C VAL A 122 10.56 12.63 -18.87
N GLY A 123 10.60 13.86 -18.36
CA GLY A 123 10.01 15.05 -18.98
C GLY A 123 11.06 15.83 -19.79
N ASP A 124 11.38 17.04 -19.36
CA ASP A 124 12.42 17.89 -19.97
C ASP A 124 13.85 17.55 -19.51
N GLY A 125 14.00 16.70 -18.50
CA GLY A 125 15.29 16.19 -18.00
C GLY A 125 16.02 17.11 -17.01
N ASN A 126 15.49 18.29 -16.70
CA ASN A 126 16.22 19.29 -15.90
C ASN A 126 16.33 18.93 -14.40
N THR A 127 15.49 18.01 -13.91
CA THR A 127 15.42 17.61 -12.51
C THR A 127 15.87 16.18 -12.25
N ILE A 128 16.37 15.47 -13.27
CA ILE A 128 16.75 14.05 -13.17
C ILE A 128 18.27 13.94 -13.00
N ASP A 129 18.72 13.30 -11.92
CA ASP A 129 20.11 12.91 -11.74
C ASP A 129 20.31 11.50 -12.33
N ILE A 130 20.83 11.46 -13.56
CA ILE A 130 21.08 10.24 -14.35
C ILE A 130 21.87 9.18 -13.57
N ARG A 131 22.67 9.57 -12.57
CA ARG A 131 23.53 8.66 -11.80
C ARG A 131 22.86 8.07 -10.55
N LYS A 132 21.79 8.69 -10.05
CA LYS A 132 21.19 8.34 -8.75
C LYS A 132 19.72 7.94 -8.88
N ASP A 133 19.01 8.51 -9.84
CA ASP A 133 17.60 8.26 -10.03
C ASP A 133 17.35 6.93 -10.75
N HIS A 134 16.35 6.18 -10.29
CA HIS A 134 15.83 5.03 -11.01
C HIS A 134 14.85 5.51 -12.08
N TRP A 135 15.14 5.21 -13.35
CA TRP A 135 14.36 5.58 -14.54
C TRP A 135 14.05 4.35 -15.40
#